data_AF-A0AAJ2H3J6-F1
#
_entry.id   AF-A0AAJ2H3J6-F1
#
_cell.length_a   1.000
_cell.length_b   1.000
_cell.length_c   1.000
_cell.angle_alpha   90.00
_cell.angle_beta   90.00
_cell.angle_gamma   90.00
#
_symmetry.space_group_name_H-M   'P 1'
#
loop_
_entity.id
_entity.type
_entity.pdbx_description
1 polymer ?
#
loop_
_entity_poly.entity_id
_entity_poly.type
_entity_poly.pdbx_seq_one_letter_code
_entity_poly.pdbx_strand_id
1 'polypeptide(L)'
;HITLIFASDFLGNPSSAFGHTLLRIDQHGKQNSALTAYAINYEAKTVSANSASFIWKGLTGGYPAAFSLLPYFEKVKEYGAMESRDLWEYPLNLTPDEAVFLVNHTWEMRNVQFPYYFLSKNCSYELLGLLDIVRPSLNLQQQFAHHVIP
;
A
#
# COMPACT_ATOMS: atom_id res chain seq x y z
N HIS A 1 -0.50 2.14 -16.77
CA HIS A 1 -1.78 1.82 -16.11
C HIS A 1 -1.53 1.67 -14.62
N ILE A 2 -2.56 1.82 -13.78
CA ILE A 2 -2.48 1.60 -12.34
C ILE A 2 -3.38 0.42 -11.98
N THR A 3 -2.86 -0.51 -11.20
CA THR A 3 -3.58 -1.70 -10.74
C THR A 3 -3.50 -1.76 -9.22
N LEU A 4 -4.63 -1.87 -8.53
CA LEU A 4 -4.65 -2.15 -7.09
C LEU A 4 -4.33 -3.63 -6.88
N ILE A 5 -3.39 -3.91 -6.01
CA ILE A 5 -3.01 -5.26 -5.61
C ILE A 5 -3.42 -5.46 -4.16
N PHE A 6 -4.07 -6.58 -3.89
CA PHE A 6 -4.38 -7.04 -2.54
C PHE A 6 -3.65 -8.35 -2.27
N ALA A 7 -2.88 -8.39 -1.19
CA ALA A 7 -2.25 -9.61 -0.67
C ALA A 7 -3.03 -10.11 0.55
N SER A 8 -3.41 -11.40 0.55
CA SER A 8 -4.18 -12.06 1.62
C SER A 8 -3.51 -11.96 3.00
N ASP A 9 -4.14 -12.33 4.10
CA ASP A 9 -3.56 -12.20 5.44
C ASP A 9 -2.25 -13.01 5.64
N PHE A 10 -1.38 -12.53 6.54
CA PHE A 10 -0.20 -13.27 6.98
C PHE A 10 0.18 -12.93 8.43
N LEU A 11 -0.04 -13.88 9.33
CA LEU A 11 0.17 -13.68 10.78
C LEU A 11 1.64 -13.54 11.19
N GLY A 12 2.58 -13.93 10.32
CA GLY A 12 4.02 -13.78 10.57
C GLY A 12 4.51 -12.33 10.53
N ASN A 13 3.71 -11.43 9.94
CA ASN A 13 4.01 -10.00 9.86
C ASN A 13 2.84 -9.17 10.43
N PRO A 14 2.94 -8.65 11.66
CA PRO A 14 1.79 -8.03 12.31
C PRO A 14 1.31 -6.74 11.63
N SER A 15 2.14 -6.05 10.83
CA SER A 15 1.72 -4.84 10.12
C SER A 15 0.83 -5.12 8.90
N SER A 16 0.80 -6.38 8.44
CA SER A 16 -0.02 -6.86 7.33
C SER A 16 -0.85 -8.10 7.71
N ALA A 17 -1.08 -8.32 9.01
CA ALA A 17 -1.78 -9.51 9.50
C ALA A 17 -3.23 -9.61 9.02
N PHE A 18 -3.85 -8.51 8.60
CA PHE A 18 -5.20 -8.47 8.03
C PHE A 18 -5.22 -8.40 6.50
N GLY A 19 -4.06 -8.57 5.86
CA GLY A 19 -3.88 -8.31 4.44
C GLY A 19 -3.04 -7.06 4.19
N HIS A 20 -2.72 -6.81 2.92
CA HIS A 20 -1.96 -5.63 2.52
C HIS A 20 -2.39 -5.16 1.13
N THR A 21 -2.60 -3.86 0.97
CA THR A 21 -2.87 -3.25 -0.32
C THR A 21 -1.70 -2.41 -0.80
N LEU A 22 -1.45 -2.44 -2.11
CA LEU A 22 -0.44 -1.64 -2.79
C LEU A 22 -0.92 -1.30 -4.21
N LEU A 23 -0.35 -0.27 -4.84
CA LEU A 23 -0.64 0.03 -6.25
C LEU A 23 0.53 -0.40 -7.12
N ARG A 24 0.25 -1.15 -8.18
CA ARG A 24 1.21 -1.46 -9.24
C ARG A 24 1.09 -0.44 -10.36
N ILE A 25 2.23 0.07 -10.81
CA ILE A 25 2.40 0.93 -11.98
C ILE A 25 2.90 0.07 -13.14
N ASP A 26 2.04 -0.09 -14.14
CA ASP A 26 2.33 -0.84 -15.35
C ASP A 26 2.83 0.09 -16.46
N GLN A 27 3.94 -0.32 -17.11
CA GLN A 27 4.49 0.39 -18.27
C GLN A 27 3.56 0.28 -19.48
N HIS A 28 3.45 1.38 -20.25
CA HIS A 28 2.62 1.44 -21.44
C HIS A 28 3.06 0.37 -22.46
N GLY A 29 2.10 -0.44 -22.95
CA GLY A 29 2.37 -1.50 -23.92
C GLY A 29 2.96 -2.80 -23.37
N LYS A 30 3.19 -2.92 -22.05
CA LYS A 30 3.62 -4.16 -21.39
C LYS A 30 2.64 -4.51 -20.27
N GLN A 31 1.49 -5.08 -20.63
CA GLN A 31 0.61 -5.68 -19.63
C GLN A 31 1.32 -6.90 -19.00
N ASN A 32 1.23 -7.05 -17.68
CA ASN A 32 1.63 -8.23 -16.91
C ASN A 32 3.14 -8.54 -16.79
N SER A 33 4.04 -7.59 -17.03
CA SER A 33 5.47 -7.79 -16.73
C SER A 33 5.79 -7.36 -15.29
N ALA A 34 5.59 -8.26 -14.33
CA ALA A 34 5.94 -8.01 -12.93
C ALA A 34 7.41 -7.59 -12.72
N LEU A 35 8.30 -7.99 -13.63
CA LEU A 35 9.72 -7.66 -13.64
C LEU A 35 10.03 -6.20 -13.98
N THR A 36 9.12 -5.51 -14.67
CA THR A 36 9.32 -4.12 -15.12
C THR A 36 8.36 -3.14 -14.47
N ALA A 37 7.39 -3.63 -13.71
CA ALA A 37 6.42 -2.81 -12.99
C ALA A 37 7.03 -2.29 -11.68
N TYR A 38 6.52 -1.14 -11.23
CA TYR A 38 6.85 -0.58 -9.92
C TYR A 38 5.65 -0.69 -8.99
N ALA A 39 5.91 -0.77 -7.69
CA ALA A 39 4.93 -0.75 -6.63
C ALA A 39 5.01 0.57 -5.87
N ILE A 40 3.86 1.22 -5.71
CA ILE A 40 3.63 2.21 -4.67
C ILE A 40 3.16 1.45 -3.44
N ASN A 41 3.99 1.46 -2.42
CA ASN A 41 3.77 0.75 -1.19
C ASN A 41 3.72 1.74 -0.02
N TYR A 42 2.96 1.43 1.02
CA TYR A 42 2.91 2.20 2.25
C TYR A 42 3.01 1.26 3.43
N GLU A 43 4.08 1.37 4.22
CA GLU A 43 4.35 0.43 5.30
C GLU A 43 5.01 1.13 6.49
N ALA A 44 4.81 0.52 7.67
CA ALA A 44 5.49 0.95 8.89
C ALA A 44 6.99 0.66 8.81
N LYS A 45 7.82 1.66 9.09
CA LYS A 45 9.27 1.49 9.24
C LYS A 45 9.55 0.91 10.61
N THR A 46 9.76 -0.39 10.66
CA THR A 46 9.96 -1.11 11.93
C THR A 46 11.43 -1.45 12.09
N VAL A 47 12.10 -0.80 13.03
CA VAL A 47 13.44 -1.22 13.48
C VAL A 47 13.23 -2.35 14.46
N SER A 48 13.56 -3.58 14.05
CA SER A 48 13.60 -4.83 14.83
C SER A 48 13.01 -4.72 16.24
N ALA A 49 11.71 -4.99 16.40
CA ALA A 49 11.04 -4.97 17.69
C ALA A 49 10.42 -6.33 17.98
N ASN A 50 10.57 -6.81 19.22
CA ASN A 50 9.92 -8.02 19.72
C ASN A 50 8.41 -7.98 19.43
N SER A 51 7.86 -9.07 18.89
CA SER A 51 6.51 -9.16 18.29
C SER A 51 5.37 -8.66 19.18
N ALA A 52 5.48 -8.80 20.50
CA ALA A 52 4.48 -8.29 21.46
C ALA A 52 4.50 -6.75 21.60
N SER A 53 5.68 -6.13 21.62
CA SER A 53 5.82 -4.67 21.63
C SER A 53 5.35 -4.03 20.32
N PHE A 54 5.39 -4.81 19.24
CA PHE A 54 5.00 -4.40 17.91
C PHE A 54 3.49 -4.24 17.76
N ILE A 55 2.71 -5.19 18.26
CA ILE A 55 1.24 -5.11 18.22
C ILE A 55 0.76 -3.92 19.04
N TRP A 56 1.30 -3.72 20.25
CA TRP A 56 0.90 -2.60 21.12
C TRP A 56 1.24 -1.23 20.51
N LYS A 57 2.43 -1.08 19.93
CA LYS A 57 2.82 0.15 19.22
C LYS A 57 2.01 0.37 17.94
N GLY A 58 1.67 -0.69 17.21
CA GLY A 58 0.83 -0.62 16.01
C GLY A 58 -0.63 -0.22 16.29
N LEU A 59 -1.17 -0.62 17.45
CA LEU A 59 -2.49 -0.18 17.93
C LEU A 59 -2.48 1.28 18.39
N THR A 60 -1.33 1.81 18.82
CA THR A 60 -1.20 3.17 19.38
C THR A 60 -0.60 4.20 18.42
N GLY A 61 -0.24 3.83 17.20
CA GLY A 61 0.34 4.76 16.22
C GLY A 61 1.86 4.97 16.34
N GLY A 62 2.55 4.10 17.08
CA GLY A 62 3.94 4.29 17.51
C GLY A 62 5.01 3.99 16.46
N TYR A 63 4.64 3.69 15.23
CA TYR A 63 5.58 3.46 14.12
C TYR A 63 5.44 4.55 13.05
N PRO A 64 6.55 5.18 12.62
CA PRO A 64 6.53 6.02 11.44
C PRO A 64 6.34 5.14 10.21
N ALA A 65 5.36 5.43 9.38
CA ALA A 65 5.20 4.86 8.05
C ALA A 65 5.49 5.90 6.99
N ALA A 66 5.81 5.43 5.79
CA ALA A 66 6.03 6.28 4.63
C ALA A 66 5.69 5.52 3.35
N PHE A 67 5.43 6.28 2.28
CA PHE A 67 5.37 5.72 0.94
C PHE A 67 6.76 5.29 0.46
N SER A 68 6.81 4.18 -0.27
CA SER A 68 7.98 3.71 -0.99
C SER A 68 7.62 3.36 -2.43
N LEU A 69 8.55 3.63 -3.34
CA LEU A 69 8.47 3.22 -4.73
C LEU A 69 9.56 2.17 -4.96
N LEU A 70 9.17 0.94 -5.26
CA LEU A 70 10.11 -0.17 -5.43
C LEU A 70 9.71 -1.09 -6.60
N PRO A 71 10.62 -1.91 -7.14
CA PRO A 71 10.26 -2.87 -8.18
C PRO A 71 9.20 -3.88 -7.70
N TYR A 72 8.14 -4.09 -8.47
CA TYR A 72 7.00 -4.92 -8.04
C TYR A 72 7.39 -6.40 -7.83
N PHE A 73 8.37 -6.92 -8.59
CA PHE A 73 8.84 -8.30 -8.43
C PHE A 73 9.38 -8.58 -7.01
N GLU A 74 9.89 -7.57 -6.30
CA GLU A 74 10.35 -7.73 -4.92
C GLU A 74 9.18 -8.09 -4.00
N LYS A 75 8.03 -7.42 -4.15
CA LYS A 75 6.80 -7.75 -3.40
C LYS A 75 6.21 -9.09 -3.81
N VAL A 76 6.23 -9.44 -5.08
CA VAL A 76 5.79 -10.79 -5.52
C VAL A 76 6.63 -11.88 -4.87
N LYS A 77 7.95 -11.68 -4.76
CA LYS A 77 8.84 -12.63 -4.10
C LYS A 77 8.59 -12.69 -2.59
N GLU A 78 8.42 -11.55 -1.93
CA GLU A 78 8.07 -11.46 -0.50
C GLU A 78 6.77 -12.23 -0.23
N TYR A 79 5.67 -11.85 -0.90
CA TYR A 79 4.35 -12.41 -0.67
C TYR A 79 4.23 -13.87 -1.11
N GLY A 80 4.74 -14.23 -2.29
CA GLY A 80 4.61 -15.60 -2.81
C GLY A 80 5.59 -16.57 -2.15
N ALA A 81 6.88 -16.23 -2.11
CA ALA A 81 7.93 -17.19 -1.72
C ALA A 81 8.22 -17.20 -0.22
N MET A 82 8.05 -16.07 0.48
CA MET A 82 8.35 -15.98 1.91
C MET A 82 7.09 -16.07 2.78
N GLU A 83 5.98 -15.50 2.31
CA GLU A 83 4.73 -15.43 3.08
C GLU A 83 3.63 -16.38 2.57
N SER A 84 3.78 -16.96 1.36
CA SER A 84 2.78 -17.84 0.70
C SER A 84 1.37 -17.26 0.62
N ARG A 85 1.26 -15.99 0.23
CA ARG A 85 0.01 -15.23 0.14
C ARG A 85 -0.56 -15.23 -1.27
N ASP A 86 -1.89 -15.21 -1.36
CA ASP A 86 -2.60 -15.00 -2.62
C ASP A 86 -2.59 -13.51 -2.99
N LEU A 87 -2.36 -13.22 -4.27
CA LEU A 87 -2.36 -11.87 -4.82
C LEU A 87 -3.55 -11.68 -5.76
N TRP A 88 -4.36 -10.67 -5.47
CA TRP A 88 -5.49 -10.27 -6.28
C TRP A 88 -5.18 -8.95 -6.98
N GLU A 89 -5.52 -8.85 -8.27
CA GLU A 89 -5.24 -7.68 -9.09
C GLU A 89 -6.53 -7.02 -9.57
N TYR A 90 -6.67 -5.72 -9.31
CA TYR A 90 -7.84 -4.92 -9.67
C TYR A 90 -7.39 -3.71 -10.51
N PRO A 91 -7.45 -3.80 -11.85
CA PRO A 91 -7.08 -2.70 -12.72
C PRO A 91 -7.96 -1.48 -12.42
N LEU A 92 -7.34 -0.34 -12.16
CA LEU A 92 -8.07 0.90 -11.88
C LEU A 92 -8.37 1.62 -13.19
N ASN A 93 -9.59 2.13 -13.30
CA ASN A 93 -10.03 2.92 -14.44
C ASN A 93 -9.58 4.39 -14.30
N LEU A 94 -8.26 4.63 -14.23
CA LEU A 94 -7.65 5.96 -14.24
C LEU A 94 -7.27 6.36 -15.67
N THR A 95 -7.42 7.64 -15.99
CA THR A 95 -6.89 8.21 -17.24
C THR A 95 -5.35 8.24 -17.18
N PRO A 96 -4.66 8.36 -18.32
CA PRO A 96 -3.20 8.51 -18.33
C PRO A 96 -2.70 9.69 -17.49
N ASP A 97 -3.38 10.83 -17.54
CA ASP A 97 -3.00 12.03 -16.80
C ASP A 97 -3.20 11.86 -15.29
N GLU A 98 -4.29 11.21 -14.87
CA GLU A 98 -4.54 10.86 -13.47
C GLU A 98 -3.49 9.90 -12.92
N ALA A 99 -3.09 8.90 -13.71
CA ALA A 99 -2.04 7.96 -13.34
C ALA A 99 -0.68 8.65 -13.18
N VAL A 100 -0.33 9.56 -14.10
CA VAL A 100 0.91 10.36 -14.01
C VAL A 100 0.88 11.26 -12.76
N PHE A 101 -0.24 11.93 -12.50
CA PHE A 101 -0.41 12.76 -11.31
C PHE A 101 -0.26 11.95 -10.02
N LEU A 102 -0.91 10.78 -9.93
CA LEU A 102 -0.78 9.85 -8.79
C LEU A 102 0.69 9.51 -8.50
N VAL A 103 1.44 9.15 -9.55
CA VAL A 103 2.85 8.77 -9.42
C VAL A 103 3.71 9.95 -8.98
N ASN A 104 3.51 11.12 -9.60
CA ASN A 104 4.24 12.34 -9.24
C ASN A 104 3.98 12.75 -7.79
N HIS A 105 2.72 12.73 -7.36
CA HIS A 105 2.35 13.07 -5.99
C HIS A 105 2.96 12.08 -4.99
N THR A 106 2.87 10.77 -5.27
CA THR A 106 3.50 9.75 -4.43
C THR A 106 5.02 9.95 -4.33
N TRP A 107 5.67 10.35 -5.43
CA TRP A 107 7.10 10.64 -5.43
C TRP A 107 7.45 11.81 -4.51
N GLU A 108 6.64 12.87 -4.46
CA GLU A 108 6.81 13.98 -3.52
C GLU A 108 6.67 13.51 -2.06
N MET A 109 5.72 12.61 -1.81
CA MET A 109 5.41 12.10 -0.47
C MET A 109 6.42 11.09 0.08
N ARG A 110 7.37 10.58 -0.71
CA ARG A 110 8.31 9.50 -0.33
C ARG A 110 9.15 9.76 0.93
N ASN A 111 9.38 11.03 1.26
CA ASN A 111 10.17 11.44 2.44
C ASN A 111 9.30 11.91 3.61
N VAL A 112 7.98 11.92 3.44
CA VAL A 112 7.02 12.32 4.49
C VAL A 112 6.69 11.10 5.33
N GLN A 113 6.69 11.28 6.64
CA GLN A 113 6.36 10.23 7.60
C GLN A 113 5.03 10.52 8.28
N PHE A 114 4.26 9.46 8.51
CA PHE A 114 2.97 9.51 9.18
C PHE A 114 2.91 8.47 10.29
N PRO A 115 2.13 8.69 11.36
CA PRO A 115 1.88 7.67 12.36
C PRO A 115 1.03 6.54 11.77
N TYR A 116 1.50 5.30 11.88
CA TYR A 116 0.83 4.11 11.34
C TYR A 116 -0.08 3.46 12.37
N TYR A 117 -1.38 3.35 12.05
CA TYR A 117 -2.39 2.71 12.90
C TYR A 117 -2.99 1.51 12.18
N PHE A 118 -2.84 0.30 12.77
CA PHE A 118 -3.20 -0.95 12.09
C PHE A 118 -4.65 -1.04 11.63
N LEU A 119 -5.57 -0.42 12.38
CA LEU A 119 -7.02 -0.54 12.15
C LEU A 119 -7.64 0.69 11.49
N SER A 120 -6.90 1.80 11.29
CA SER A 120 -7.52 3.06 10.86
C SER A 120 -6.68 3.90 9.89
N LYS A 121 -5.35 3.94 10.05
CA LYS A 121 -4.43 4.67 9.17
C LYS A 121 -3.31 3.74 8.73
N ASN A 122 -3.70 2.74 7.95
CA ASN A 122 -2.85 1.70 7.39
C ASN A 122 -2.64 1.92 5.89
N CYS A 123 -2.00 0.96 5.21
CA CYS A 123 -1.78 0.97 3.77
C CYS A 123 -3.04 1.31 2.96
N SER A 124 -4.16 0.64 3.24
CA SER A 124 -5.41 0.88 2.53
C SER A 124 -5.91 2.31 2.72
N TYR A 125 -5.92 2.84 3.95
CA TYR A 125 -6.40 4.20 4.22
C TYR A 125 -5.61 5.26 3.43
N GLU A 126 -4.29 5.10 3.37
CA GLU A 126 -3.42 6.04 2.65
C GLU A 126 -3.55 5.90 1.13
N LEU A 127 -3.80 4.69 0.61
CA LEU A 127 -4.14 4.50 -0.81
C LEU A 127 -5.49 5.14 -1.17
N LEU A 128 -6.50 5.05 -0.29
CA LEU A 128 -7.76 5.78 -0.49
C LEU A 128 -7.50 7.29 -0.59
N GLY A 129 -6.60 7.82 0.25
CA GLY A 129 -6.19 9.23 0.20
C GLY A 129 -5.51 9.61 -1.10
N LEU A 130 -4.60 8.78 -1.62
CA LEU A 130 -4.00 9.00 -2.94
C LEU A 130 -5.05 9.04 -4.05
N LEU A 131 -6.04 8.13 -4.01
CA LEU A 131 -7.12 8.09 -4.98
C LEU A 131 -8.04 9.31 -4.87
N ASP A 132 -8.33 9.80 -3.66
CA ASP A 132 -9.09 11.03 -3.44
C ASP A 132 -8.33 12.27 -3.93
N ILE A 133 -7.01 12.31 -3.79
CA ILE A 133 -6.20 13.41 -4.33
C ILE A 133 -6.25 13.44 -5.86
N VAL A 134 -6.28 12.27 -6.50
CA VAL A 134 -6.38 12.12 -7.96
C VAL A 134 -7.80 12.39 -8.46
N ARG A 135 -8.82 11.93 -7.72
CA ARG A 135 -10.24 12.12 -8.03
C ARG A 135 -11.02 12.53 -6.77
N PRO A 136 -11.05 13.84 -6.44
CA PRO A 136 -11.68 14.33 -5.21
C PRO A 136 -13.16 14.02 -5.07
N SER A 137 -13.86 13.78 -6.18
CA SER A 137 -15.27 13.42 -6.19
C SER A 137 -15.57 12.01 -5.66
N LEU A 138 -14.56 11.12 -5.53
CA LEU A 138 -14.76 9.77 -5.00
C LEU A 138 -14.99 9.77 -3.49
N ASN A 139 -14.33 10.68 -2.77
CA ASN A 139 -14.49 10.90 -1.34
C ASN A 139 -14.41 9.60 -0.50
N LEU A 140 -13.40 8.78 -0.80
CA LEU A 140 -13.23 7.43 -0.29
C LEU A 140 -12.84 7.43 1.19
N GLN A 141 -11.86 8.24 1.62
CA GLN A 141 -11.43 8.23 3.03
C GLN A 141 -12.56 8.57 4.00
N GLN A 142 -13.51 9.43 3.58
CA GLN A 142 -14.67 9.78 4.41
C GLN A 142 -15.65 8.61 4.58
N GLN A 143 -15.68 7.66 3.65
CA GLN A 143 -16.53 6.47 3.74
C GLN A 143 -15.99 5.45 4.76
N PHE A 144 -14.72 5.58 5.16
CA PHE A 144 -14.06 4.70 6.14
C PHE A 144 -13.58 5.47 7.38
N ALA A 145 -14.50 6.19 8.03
CA ALA A 145 -14.17 7.13 9.10
C ALA A 145 -13.66 6.48 10.41
N HIS A 146 -13.97 5.20 10.66
CA HIS A 146 -13.66 4.54 11.94
C HIS A 146 -12.58 3.48 11.81
N HIS A 147 -12.72 2.60 10.81
CA HIS A 147 -11.81 1.49 10.59
C HIS A 147 -11.60 1.28 9.09
N VAL A 148 -10.37 0.93 8.73
CA VAL A 148 -10.02 0.45 7.40
C VAL A 148 -9.33 -0.90 7.57
N ILE A 149 -9.85 -1.90 6.87
CA ILE A 149 -9.21 -3.21 6.76
C ILE A 149 -8.91 -3.41 5.26
N PRO A 150 -7.71 -3.90 4.90
CA PRO A 150 -7.36 -4.29 3.54
C PRO A 150 -8.36 -5.20 2.84
#